data_AF-A0A1F7X4B3-F1
#
_entry.id   AF-A0A1F7X4B3-F1
#
_cell.length_a   1.000
_cell.length_b   1.000
_cell.length_c   1.000
_cell.angle_alpha   90.00
_cell.angle_beta   90.00
_cell.angle_gamma   90.00
#
_symmetry.space_group_name_H-M   'P 1'
#
loop_
_entity.id
_entity.type
_entity.pdbx_description
1 polymer ?
#
loop_
_entity_poly.entity_id
_entity_poly.type
_entity_poly.pdbx_seq_one_letter_code
_entity_poly.pdbx_strand_id
1 'polypeptide(L)'
;MKKLSLEFIAFLQALGLAVYVGLIGLLMWGGNSIFGNMDNFLGPTLFLLIFVLSVIICTLLFGYYPFLLWWEKKETKKAIRVVLATTAWLLFFGILTVVLLILFR
;
A
#
# COMPACT_ATOMS: atom_id res chain seq x y z
N MET A 1 17.98 1.52 20.32
CA MET A 1 17.53 1.15 18.96
C MET A 1 18.38 1.90 17.95
N LYS A 2 19.12 1.20 17.06
CA LYS A 2 19.91 1.85 15.99
C LYS A 2 18.98 2.81 15.22
N LYS A 3 19.39 4.06 15.00
CA LYS A 3 18.65 5.03 14.17
C LYS A 3 18.57 4.45 12.75
N LEU A 4 17.46 3.81 12.40
CA LEU A 4 17.17 3.44 11.02
C LEU A 4 17.23 4.71 10.14
N SER A 5 17.83 4.62 8.96
CA SER A 5 17.81 5.73 8.01
C SER A 5 16.39 5.97 7.52
N LEU A 6 16.05 7.24 7.26
CA LEU A 6 14.73 7.61 6.72
C LEU A 6 14.42 6.90 5.41
N GLU A 7 15.45 6.65 4.60
CA GLU A 7 15.36 5.95 3.32
C GLU A 7 15.00 4.47 3.51
N PHE A 8 15.58 3.79 4.51
CA PHE A 8 15.25 2.40 4.80
C PHE A 8 13.82 2.26 5.36
N ILE A 9 13.36 3.24 6.13
CA ILE A 9 11.96 3.30 6.58
C ILE A 9 11.03 3.49 5.38
N ALA A 10 11.32 4.43 4.50
CA ALA A 10 10.53 4.66 3.30
C ALA A 10 10.47 3.43 2.38
N PHE A 11 11.61 2.75 2.21
CA PHE A 11 11.68 1.47 1.50
C PHE A 11 10.77 0.41 2.13
N LEU A 12 10.84 0.24 3.45
CA LEU A 12 10.03 -0.76 4.16
C LEU A 12 8.53 -0.44 4.10
N GLN A 13 8.16 0.84 4.18
CA GLN A 13 6.77 1.27 3.98
C GLN A 13 6.27 0.95 2.57
N ALA A 14 7.06 1.30 1.55
CA ALA A 14 6.72 1.03 0.15
C ALA A 14 6.64 -0.47 -0.14
N LEU A 15 7.55 -1.27 0.42
CA LEU A 15 7.56 -2.73 0.30
C LEU A 15 6.31 -3.33 0.96
N GLY A 16 5.98 -2.89 2.18
CA GLY A 16 4.78 -3.33 2.88
C GLY A 16 3.50 -2.99 2.12
N LEU A 17 3.41 -1.79 1.54
CA LEU A 17 2.31 -1.38 0.66
C LEU A 17 2.22 -2.24 -0.59
N ALA A 18 3.35 -2.47 -1.28
CA ALA A 18 3.38 -3.27 -2.50
C ALA A 18 2.93 -4.73 -2.23
N VAL A 19 3.41 -5.34 -1.14
CA VAL A 19 2.99 -6.68 -0.73
C VAL A 19 1.51 -6.70 -0.38
N TYR A 20 1.02 -5.74 0.42
CA TYR A 20 -0.38 -5.68 0.82
C TYR A 20 -1.33 -5.50 -0.37
N VAL A 21 -1.03 -4.56 -1.26
CA VAL A 21 -1.82 -4.34 -2.49
C VAL A 21 -1.78 -5.57 -3.39
N GLY A 22 -0.63 -6.26 -3.48
CA GLY A 22 -0.51 -7.54 -4.19
C GLY A 22 -1.43 -8.63 -3.60
N LEU A 23 -1.49 -8.76 -2.28
CA LEU A 23 -2.38 -9.71 -1.60
C LEU A 23 -3.86 -9.38 -1.86
N ILE A 24 -4.25 -8.10 -1.80
CA ILE A 24 -5.61 -7.68 -2.16
C ILE A 24 -5.89 -7.96 -3.63
N GLY A 25 -4.93 -7.71 -4.53
CA GLY A 25 -5.03 -8.06 -5.94
C GLY A 25 -5.28 -9.55 -6.17
N LEU A 26 -4.58 -10.43 -5.44
CA LEU A 26 -4.82 -11.88 -5.47
C LEU A 26 -6.21 -12.25 -4.95
N LEU A 27 -6.67 -11.62 -3.87
CA LEU A 27 -8.01 -11.81 -3.35
C LEU A 27 -9.07 -11.38 -4.38
N MET A 28 -8.86 -10.27 -5.08
CA MET A 28 -9.77 -9.81 -6.13
C MET A 28 -9.77 -10.77 -7.33
N TRP A 29 -8.59 -11.26 -7.74
CA TRP A 29 -8.45 -12.21 -8.83
C TRP A 29 -9.14 -13.55 -8.52
N GLY A 30 -9.00 -14.05 -7.30
CA GLY A 30 -9.69 -15.25 -6.81
C GLY A 30 -11.14 -15.00 -6.36
N GLY A 31 -11.62 -13.75 -6.39
CA GLY A 31 -12.87 -13.36 -5.75
C GLY A 31 -14.09 -14.13 -6.27
N ASN A 32 -14.17 -14.36 -7.58
CA ASN A 32 -15.28 -15.14 -8.15
C ASN A 32 -15.26 -16.61 -7.70
N SER A 33 -14.09 -17.19 -7.46
CA SER A 33 -13.98 -18.56 -6.96
C SER A 33 -14.29 -18.66 -5.46
N ILE A 34 -14.06 -17.59 -4.69
CA ILE A 34 -14.25 -17.57 -3.23
C ILE A 34 -15.68 -17.19 -2.87
N PHE A 35 -16.24 -16.17 -3.53
CA PHE A 35 -17.54 -15.58 -3.22
C PHE A 35 -18.64 -15.99 -4.20
N GLY A 36 -18.29 -16.56 -5.36
CA GLY A 36 -19.23 -16.84 -6.44
C GLY A 36 -19.68 -15.58 -7.19
N ASN A 37 -20.50 -15.77 -8.23
CA ASN A 37 -21.18 -14.66 -8.90
C ASN A 37 -22.30 -14.14 -8.01
N MET A 38 -22.10 -12.95 -7.44
CA MET A 38 -23.11 -12.23 -6.66
C MET A 38 -23.77 -11.15 -7.52
N ASP A 39 -24.82 -11.52 -8.25
CA ASP A 39 -25.58 -10.60 -9.12
C ASP A 39 -26.60 -9.73 -8.34
N ASN A 40 -26.49 -9.70 -7.01
CA ASN A 40 -27.36 -8.94 -6.13
C ASN A 40 -26.61 -7.75 -5.51
N PHE A 41 -27.35 -6.87 -4.83
CA PHE A 41 -26.81 -5.67 -4.17
C PHE A 41 -25.63 -5.95 -3.21
N LEU A 42 -25.52 -7.17 -2.68
CA LEU A 42 -24.45 -7.55 -1.75
C LEU A 42 -23.07 -7.62 -2.42
N GLY A 43 -22.99 -7.98 -3.70
CA GLY A 43 -21.72 -8.08 -4.44
C GLY A 43 -20.97 -6.74 -4.45
N PRO A 44 -21.54 -5.67 -5.04
CA PRO A 44 -20.94 -4.34 -5.02
C PRO A 44 -20.68 -3.79 -3.61
N THR A 45 -21.57 -4.10 -2.65
CA THR A 45 -21.42 -3.66 -1.26
C THR A 45 -20.19 -4.27 -0.59
N LEU A 46 -19.99 -5.58 -0.74
CA LEU A 46 -18.80 -6.28 -0.20
C LEU A 46 -17.52 -5.80 -0.88
N PHE A 47 -17.55 -5.58 -2.19
CA PHE A 47 -16.43 -4.97 -2.91
C PHE A 47 -16.04 -3.61 -2.31
N LEU A 48 -17.02 -2.72 -2.10
CA LEU A 48 -16.78 -1.41 -1.51
C LEU A 48 -16.26 -1.50 -0.06
N LEU A 49 -16.75 -2.44 0.75
CA LEU A 49 -16.25 -2.67 2.10
C LEU A 49 -14.78 -3.10 2.11
N ILE A 50 -14.39 -4.07 1.27
CA ILE A 50 -13.00 -4.53 1.15
C ILE A 50 -12.11 -3.39 0.63
N PHE A 51 -12.61 -2.62 -0.34
CA PHE A 51 -11.89 -1.47 -0.88
C PHE A 51 -11.63 -0.41 0.18
N VAL A 52 -12.64 0.02 0.94
CA VAL A 52 -12.49 1.01 2.02
C VAL A 52 -11.56 0.50 3.10
N LEU A 53 -11.69 -0.76 3.51
CA LEU A 53 -10.78 -1.38 4.49
C LEU A 53 -9.33 -1.37 3.98
N SER A 54 -9.12 -1.67 2.70
CA SER A 54 -7.82 -1.58 2.05
C SER A 54 -7.24 -0.17 2.08
N VAL A 55 -8.04 0.85 1.76
CA VAL A 55 -7.61 2.25 1.82
C VAL A 55 -7.22 2.65 3.25
N ILE A 56 -7.96 2.22 4.26
CA ILE A 56 -7.63 2.48 5.68
C ILE A 56 -6.28 1.85 6.03
N ILE A 57 -6.07 0.57 5.70
CA ILE A 57 -4.83 -0.14 6.00
C ILE A 57 -3.65 0.50 5.26
N CYS A 58 -3.80 0.84 3.97
CA CYS A 58 -2.79 1.57 3.21
C CYS A 58 -2.45 2.92 3.85
N THR A 59 -3.47 3.65 4.33
CA THR A 59 -3.27 4.92 5.02
C THR A 59 -2.51 4.75 6.33
N LEU A 60 -2.76 3.68 7.09
CA LEU A 60 -1.98 3.38 8.30
C LEU A 60 -0.53 3.03 7.96
N LEU A 61 -0.28 2.15 6.99
CA LEU A 61 1.07 1.72 6.61
C LEU A 61 1.91 2.89 6.05
N PHE A 62 1.29 3.74 5.24
CA PHE A 62 1.93 4.89 4.62
C PHE A 62 2.05 6.09 5.56
N GLY A 63 0.94 6.44 6.22
CA GLY A 63 0.74 7.72 6.87
C GLY A 63 1.10 7.77 8.34
N TYR A 64 1.12 6.64 9.05
CA TYR A 64 1.36 6.62 10.50
C TYR A 64 2.72 7.23 10.89
N TYR A 65 3.80 6.82 10.22
CA TYR A 65 5.14 7.30 10.54
C TYR A 65 5.39 8.77 10.17
N PRO A 66 5.02 9.26 8.97
CA PRO A 66 5.05 10.68 8.65
C PRO A 66 4.19 11.53 9.59
N PHE A 67 3.01 11.03 9.98
CA PHE A 67 2.14 11.71 10.93
C PHE A 67 2.81 11.87 12.31
N LEU A 68 3.45 10.81 12.81
CA LEU A 68 4.21 10.85 14.05
C LEU A 68 5.39 11.85 13.98
N LEU A 69 6.12 11.88 12.87
CA LEU A 69 7.23 12.83 12.65
C LEU A 69 6.76 14.29 12.65
N TRP A 70 5.60 14.55 12.06
CA TRP A 70 5.03 15.89 11.99
C TRP A 70 4.44 16.33 13.33
N TRP A 71 3.65 15.47 13.97
CA TRP A 71 2.89 15.82 15.17
C TRP A 71 3.75 15.83 16.43
N GLU A 72 4.50 14.75 16.70
CA GLU A 72 5.28 14.65 17.94
C GLU A 72 6.62 15.36 17.84
N LYS A 73 7.32 15.19 16.72
CA LYS A 73 8.70 15.68 16.58
C LYS A 73 8.80 17.05 15.92
N LYS A 74 7.68 17.59 15.40
CA LYS A 74 7.62 18.84 14.62
C LYS A 74 8.63 18.88 13.46
N GLU A 75 9.03 17.72 12.95
CA GLU A 75 10.05 17.58 11.90
C GLU A 75 9.41 17.54 10.50
N THR A 76 8.67 18.59 10.12
CA THR A 76 7.88 18.64 8.87
C THR A 76 8.69 18.30 7.62
N LYS A 77 9.94 18.80 7.52
CA LYS A 77 10.82 18.50 6.39
C LYS A 77 11.12 17.00 6.25
N LYS A 78 11.31 16.29 7.36
CA LYS A 78 11.56 14.85 7.35
C LYS A 78 10.30 14.07 7.06
N ALA A 79 9.15 14.49 7.59
CA ALA A 79 7.86 13.87 7.27
C ALA A 79 7.58 13.92 5.76
N ILE A 80 7.75 15.10 5.13
CA ILE A 80 7.61 15.26 3.67
C ILE A 80 8.62 14.40 2.92
N ARG A 81 9.89 14.37 3.37
CA ARG A 81 10.94 13.57 2.73
C ARG A 81 10.61 12.08 2.73
N VAL A 82 10.07 11.56 3.83
CA VAL A 82 9.65 10.16 3.92
C VAL A 82 8.48 9.89 2.99
N VAL A 83 7.45 10.74 2.98
CA VAL A 83 6.31 10.63 2.07
C VAL A 83 6.77 10.57 0.61
N LEU A 84 7.63 11.50 0.19
CA LEU A 84 8.16 11.53 -1.18
C LEU A 84 9.01 10.31 -1.50
N ALA A 85 9.88 9.88 -0.57
CA ALA A 85 10.71 8.70 -0.76
C ALA A 85 9.85 7.41 -0.85
N THR A 86 8.84 7.27 0.00
CA THR A 86 7.92 6.13 -0.01
C THR A 86 7.13 6.09 -1.32
N THR A 87 6.63 7.24 -1.80
CA THR A 87 5.96 7.34 -3.10
C THR A 87 6.89 6.99 -4.26
N ALA A 88 8.13 7.46 -4.24
CA ALA A 88 9.12 7.12 -5.27
C ALA A 88 9.44 5.61 -5.30
N TRP A 89 9.61 4.98 -4.14
CA TRP A 89 9.77 3.53 -4.03
C TRP A 89 8.53 2.76 -4.49
N LEU A 90 7.33 3.24 -4.16
CA LEU A 90 6.10 2.61 -4.60
C LEU A 90 5.93 2.69 -6.12
N LEU A 91 6.29 3.82 -6.75
CA LEU A 91 6.35 3.95 -8.20
C LEU A 91 7.38 2.98 -8.81
N PHE A 92 8.56 2.86 -8.20
CA PHE A 92 9.56 1.88 -8.62
C PHE A 92 9.01 0.44 -8.56
N PHE A 93 8.36 0.04 -7.47
CA PHE A 93 7.72 -1.27 -7.37
C PHE A 93 6.59 -1.47 -8.38
N GLY A 94 5.82 -0.43 -8.68
CA GLY A 94 4.78 -0.46 -9.72
C GLY A 94 5.36 -0.70 -11.10
N ILE A 95 6.40 0.06 -11.48
CA ILE A 95 7.12 -0.13 -12.75
C ILE A 95 7.74 -1.53 -12.81
N LEU A 96 8.39 -1.97 -11.74
CA LEU A 96 8.96 -3.30 -11.63
C LEU A 96 7.91 -4.38 -11.88
N THR A 97 6.73 -4.25 -11.26
CA THR A 97 5.62 -5.21 -11.44
C THR A 97 5.16 -5.27 -12.90
N VAL A 98 5.05 -4.12 -13.57
CA VAL A 98 4.70 -4.06 -15.01
C VAL A 98 5.77 -4.72 -15.88
N VAL A 99 7.05 -4.44 -15.62
CA VAL A 99 8.17 -5.05 -16.34
C VAL A 99 8.17 -6.57 -16.16
N LEU A 100 7.99 -7.07 -14.93
CA LEU A 100 7.89 -8.49 -14.66
C LEU A 100 6.71 -9.12 -15.42
N LEU A 101 5.55 -8.46 -15.45
CA LEU A 101 4.38 -8.93 -16.21
C LEU A 101 4.69 -9.04 -17.71
N ILE A 102 5.44 -8.10 -18.28
CA ILE A 102 5.81 -8.14 -19.71
C ILE A 102 6.82 -9.27 -20.00
N LEU A 103 7.79 -9.50 -19.11
CA LEU A 103 8.84 -10.52 -19.30
C LEU A 103 8.34 -11.96 -19.11
N PHE A 104 7.37 -12.17 -18.21
CA PHE A 104 6.81 -13.48 -17.87
C PHE A 104 5.48 -13.79 -18.58
N ARG A 105 5.03 -12.91 -19.48
CA ARG A 105 3.91 -13.17 -20.40
C ARG A 105 4.39 -14.00 -21.58
#